data_AF-A0A4Q5PG66-F1
#
_entry.id   AF-A0A4Q5PG66-F1
#
_cell.length_a   1.000
_cell.length_b   1.000
_cell.length_c   1.000
_cell.angle_alpha   90.00
_cell.angle_beta   90.00
_cell.angle_gamma   90.00
#
_symmetry.space_group_name_H-M   'P 1'
#
loop_
_entity.id
_entity.type
_entity.pdbx_description
1 polymer ?
#
loop_
_entity_poly.entity_id
_entity_poly.type
_entity_poly.pdbx_seq_one_letter_code
_entity_poly.pdbx_strand_id
1 'polypeptide(L)'
;QELLLGIWERERKTVIFVTHDIEEAIFLASRVVVMSARPGRIKADIAVDLPHPRHYTVKTSPAFSDLKARLTEEIRVEAVLAAEVH
;
A
#
# COMPACT_ATOMS: atom_id res chain seq x y z
N GLN A 1 10.42 -29.32 11.88
CA GLN A 1 10.57 -27.85 11.84
C GLN A 1 9.19 -27.22 11.59
N GLU A 2 8.26 -27.30 12.55
CA GLU A 2 6.85 -26.88 12.34
C GLU A 2 6.31 -25.94 13.43
N LEU A 3 7.04 -25.77 14.54
CA LEU A 3 6.57 -24.98 15.69
C LEU A 3 6.59 -23.47 15.47
N LEU A 4 7.43 -22.95 14.55
CA LEU A 4 7.56 -21.51 14.32
C LEU A 4 6.49 -20.93 13.37
N LEU A 5 5.98 -21.72 12.42
CA LEU A 5 4.90 -21.26 11.52
C LEU A 5 3.56 -21.13 12.24
N GLY A 6 3.23 -22.06 13.15
CA GLY A 6 1.95 -22.05 13.87
C GLY A 6 1.76 -20.90 14.88
N ILE A 7 2.85 -20.26 15.33
CA ILE A 7 2.78 -19.09 16.21
C ILE A 7 2.41 -17.83 15.41
N TRP A 8 2.91 -17.70 14.17
CA TRP A 8 2.65 -16.53 13.34
C TRP A 8 1.23 -16.51 12.76
N GLU A 9 0.67 -17.65 12.35
CA GLU A 9 -0.72 -17.73 11.91
C GLU A 9 -1.73 -17.46 13.04
N ARG A 10 -1.32 -17.64 14.30
CA ARG A 10 -2.19 -17.49 15.47
C ARG A 10 -2.20 -16.07 16.07
N GLU A 11 -1.19 -15.24 15.80
CA GLU A 11 -0.99 -13.98 16.54
C GLU A 11 -1.57 -12.70 15.89
N ARG A 12 -2.18 -12.76 14.69
CA ARG A 12 -2.82 -11.58 14.03
C ARG A 12 -2.02 -10.28 14.18
N LYS A 13 -0.70 -10.35 14.05
CA LYS A 13 0.17 -9.19 14.29
C LYS A 13 -0.14 -8.10 13.27
N THR A 14 -0.42 -6.90 13.75
CA THR A 14 -0.48 -5.73 12.90
C THR A 14 0.93 -5.38 12.45
N VAL A 15 1.17 -5.44 11.15
CA VAL A 15 2.44 -5.03 10.53
C VAL A 15 2.21 -3.71 9.79
N ILE A 16 3.08 -2.74 10.02
CA ILE A 16 3.13 -1.49 9.26
C ILE A 16 4.40 -1.55 8.42
N PHE A 17 4.24 -1.38 7.11
CA PHE A 17 5.33 -1.32 6.16
C PHE A 17 5.33 0.04 5.47
N VAL A 18 6.50 0.68 5.42
CA VAL A 18 6.69 2.01 4.81
C VAL A 18 7.58 1.82 3.59
N THR A 19 7.05 2.13 2.41
CA THR A 19 7.76 2.03 1.14
C THR A 19 7.44 3.24 0.25
N HIS A 20 8.31 3.47 -0.72
CA HIS A 20 8.08 4.43 -1.80
C HIS A 20 7.59 3.74 -3.10
N ASP A 21 7.53 2.40 -3.11
CA ASP A 21 7.04 1.62 -4.25
C ASP A 21 5.54 1.33 -4.10
N ILE A 22 4.75 1.88 -5.03
CA ILE A 22 3.28 1.71 -5.07
C ILE A 22 2.89 0.25 -5.28
N GLU A 23 3.57 -0.47 -6.17
CA GLU A 23 3.22 -1.86 -6.46
C GLU A 23 3.50 -2.76 -5.25
N GLU A 24 4.60 -2.52 -4.56
CA GLU A 24 4.93 -3.22 -3.32
C GLU A 24 3.87 -2.95 -2.24
N ALA A 25 3.46 -1.69 -2.07
CA ALA A 25 2.42 -1.30 -1.14
C ALA A 25 1.09 -2.01 -1.43
N ILE A 26 0.63 -2.02 -2.70
CA ILE A 26 -0.60 -2.72 -3.10
C ILE A 26 -0.45 -4.23 -2.91
N PHE A 27 0.69 -4.81 -3.26
CA PHE A 27 0.88 -6.26 -3.21
C PHE A 27 0.92 -6.81 -1.78
N LEU A 28 1.49 -6.07 -0.83
CA LEU A 28 1.66 -6.53 0.55
C LEU A 28 0.51 -6.12 1.50
N ALA A 29 -0.12 -4.97 1.28
CA ALA A 29 -1.04 -4.40 2.26
C ALA A 29 -2.50 -4.78 2.03
N SER A 30 -3.27 -4.90 3.11
CA SER A 30 -4.74 -4.84 3.07
C SER A 30 -5.26 -3.40 3.04
N ARG A 31 -4.41 -2.43 3.43
CA ARG A 31 -4.75 -1.02 3.50
C ARG A 31 -3.50 -0.17 3.22
N VAL A 32 -3.61 0.79 2.30
CA VAL A 32 -2.52 1.71 1.93
C VAL A 32 -2.87 3.11 2.40
N VAL A 33 -1.96 3.71 3.17
CA VAL A 33 -2.09 5.08 3.67
C VAL A 33 -1.08 5.96 2.93
N VAL A 34 -1.55 7.03 2.31
CA VAL A 34 -0.71 8.03 1.63
C VAL A 34 -0.47 9.20 2.58
N MET A 35 0.78 9.59 2.76
CA MET A 35 1.17 10.74 3.56
C MET A 35 1.47 11.95 2.66
N SER A 36 1.08 13.15 3.09
CA SER A 36 1.57 14.39 2.50
C SER A 36 3.03 14.66 2.88
N ALA A 37 3.74 15.41 2.06
CA ALA A 37 5.15 15.73 2.22
C ALA A 37 5.37 16.66 3.42
N ARG A 38 4.80 17.89 3.40
CA ARG A 38 4.90 18.87 4.49
C ARG A 38 3.66 19.79 4.57
N PRO A 39 3.05 19.96 5.75
CA PRO A 39 3.26 19.18 6.97
C PRO A 39 2.74 17.74 6.80
N GLY A 40 3.42 16.76 7.39
CA GLY A 40 3.04 15.34 7.29
C GLY A 40 1.64 15.10 7.85
N ARG A 41 0.71 14.72 6.98
CA ARG A 41 -0.69 14.39 7.29
C ARG A 41 -1.09 13.17 6.49
N ILE A 42 -2.09 12.45 6.99
CA ILE A 42 -2.73 11.40 6.20
C ILE A 42 -3.55 12.10 5.12
N LYS A 43 -3.21 11.84 3.86
CA LYS A 43 -3.93 12.36 2.70
C LYS A 43 -5.05 11.40 2.27
N ALA A 44 -4.71 10.12 2.18
CA ALA A 44 -5.64 9.09 1.74
C ALA A 44 -5.45 7.81 2.56
N ASP A 45 -6.56 7.12 2.80
CA ASP A 45 -6.61 5.76 3.34
C ASP A 45 -7.40 4.90 2.34
N ILE A 46 -6.72 3.94 1.72
CA ILE A 46 -7.24 3.16 0.60
C ILE A 46 -7.25 1.68 0.99
N ALA A 47 -8.44 1.08 0.99
CA ALA A 47 -8.59 -0.36 1.12
C ALA A 47 -8.06 -1.08 -0.13
N VAL A 48 -7.37 -2.20 0.08
CA VAL A 48 -6.87 -3.08 -0.98
C VAL A 48 -7.64 -4.40 -0.91
N ASP A 49 -8.80 -4.40 -1.56
CA ASP A 49 -9.73 -5.55 -1.59
C ASP A 49 -9.30 -6.63 -2.59
N LEU A 50 -8.00 -6.93 -2.60
CA LEU A 50 -7.41 -8.04 -3.35
C LEU A 50 -7.32 -9.26 -2.43
N PRO A 51 -7.88 -10.43 -2.83
CA PRO A 51 -7.93 -11.62 -1.99
C PRO A 51 -6.53 -12.14 -1.65
N HIS A 52 -6.40 -12.68 -0.44
CA HIS A 52 -5.19 -13.36 0.02
C HIS A 52 -5.39 -14.88 -0.01
N PRO A 53 -4.34 -15.69 -0.29
CA PRO A 53 -2.97 -15.28 -0.60
C PRO A 53 -2.85 -14.70 -2.03
N ARG A 54 -2.03 -13.65 -2.18
CA ARG A 54 -1.81 -12.98 -3.47
C ARG A 54 -0.71 -13.68 -4.26
N HIS A 55 -0.99 -13.97 -5.52
CA HIS A 55 -0.03 -14.52 -6.47
C HIS A 55 0.46 -13.42 -7.44
N TYR A 56 1.62 -13.58 -8.07
CA TYR A 56 2.21 -12.54 -8.92
C TYR A 56 1.29 -12.10 -10.07
N THR A 57 0.41 -13.00 -10.52
CA THR A 57 -0.60 -12.75 -11.56
C THR A 57 -1.61 -11.67 -11.18
N VAL A 58 -1.76 -11.33 -9.89
CA VAL A 58 -2.63 -10.23 -9.47
C VAL A 58 -2.14 -8.88 -10.00
N LYS A 59 -0.83 -8.71 -10.23
CA LYS A 59 -0.25 -7.46 -10.73
C LYS A 59 -0.75 -7.08 -12.12
N THR A 60 -1.16 -8.05 -12.92
CA THR A 60 -1.73 -7.84 -14.26
C THR A 60 -3.26 -7.80 -14.26
N SER A 61 -3.90 -7.85 -13.07
CA SER A 61 -5.35 -7.76 -12.97
C SER A 61 -5.85 -6.31 -13.16
N PRO A 62 -7.09 -6.13 -13.66
CA PRO A 62 -7.70 -4.81 -13.73
C PRO A 62 -7.76 -4.12 -12.36
N ALA A 63 -8.20 -4.84 -11.31
CA ALA A 63 -8.31 -4.29 -9.96
C ALA A 63 -6.98 -3.77 -9.40
N PHE A 64 -5.87 -4.47 -9.66
CA PHE A 64 -4.54 -3.99 -9.26
C PHE A 64 -4.13 -2.74 -10.06
N SER A 65 -4.44 -2.72 -11.35
CA SER A 65 -4.14 -1.60 -12.24
C SER A 65 -4.91 -0.34 -11.83
N ASP A 66 -6.18 -0.49 -11.44
CA ASP A 66 -7.03 0.60 -10.94
C ASP A 66 -6.48 1.18 -9.63
N LEU A 67 -6.07 0.31 -8.69
CA LEU A 67 -5.43 0.73 -7.44
C LEU A 67 -4.11 1.47 -7.70
N LYS A 68 -3.29 0.96 -8.63
CA LYS A 68 -2.02 1.59 -9.02
C LYS A 68 -2.26 2.97 -9.61
N ALA A 69 -3.22 3.10 -10.53
CA ALA A 69 -3.57 4.39 -11.13
C ALA A 69 -4.01 5.39 -10.06
N ARG A 70 -4.91 4.98 -9.16
CA ARG A 70 -5.39 5.82 -8.05
C ARG A 70 -4.25 6.29 -7.14
N LEU A 71 -3.42 5.37 -6.67
CA LEU A 71 -2.31 5.70 -5.76
C LEU A 71 -1.24 6.58 -6.41
N THR A 72 -0.98 6.36 -7.71
CA THR A 72 -0.06 7.21 -8.47
C THR A 72 -0.56 8.65 -8.51
N GLU A 73 -1.86 8.87 -8.78
CA GLU A 73 -2.41 10.22 -8.79
C GLU A 73 -2.39 10.87 -7.40
N GLU A 74 -2.68 10.12 -6.34
CA GLU A 74 -2.57 10.63 -4.97
C GLU A 74 -1.15 11.11 -4.64
N ILE A 75 -0.11 10.38 -5.08
CA ILE A 75 1.28 10.80 -4.85
C ILE A 75 1.67 11.95 -5.78
N ARG A 76 1.21 11.94 -7.04
CA ARG A 76 1.53 12.98 -8.03
C ARG A 76 1.03 14.36 -7.60
N VAL A 77 -0.22 14.43 -7.14
CA VAL A 77 -0.80 15.68 -6.62
C VAL A 77 0.04 16.21 -5.45
N GLU A 78 0.54 15.32 -4.59
CA GLU A 78 1.39 15.75 -3.47
C GLU A 78 2.75 16.27 -3.93
N ALA A 79 3.38 15.59 -4.89
CA ALA A 79 4.66 16.02 -5.44
C ALA A 79 4.56 17.42 -6.10
N VAL A 80 3.44 17.71 -6.77
CA VAL A 80 3.18 19.03 -7.37
C VAL A 80 3.00 20.10 -6.30
N LEU A 81 2.15 19.86 -5.30
CA LEU A 81 1.93 20.81 -4.20
C LEU A 81 3.22 21.10 -3.43
N ALA A 82 4.04 20.09 -3.18
CA ALA A 82 5.32 20.26 -2.52
C ALA A 82 6.30 21.11 -3.36
N ALA A 83 6.22 21.04 -4.69
CA ALA A 83 7.05 21.85 -5.59
C ALA A 83 6.57 23.31 -5.69
N GLU A 84 5.27 23.58 -5.56
CA GLU A 84 4.69 24.93 -5.60
C GLU A 84 4.91 25.74 -4.30
N VAL A 85 5.18 25.06 -3.19
CA VAL A 85 5.45 25.68 -1.87
C VAL A 85 6.93 26.11 -1.72
N HIS A 86 7.78 25.78 -2.70
CA HIS A 86 9.19 26.18 -2.78
C HIS A 86 9.41 27.33 -3.77
#